data_AF-H1AGA9-F1
#
_entry.id   AF-H1AGA9-F1
#
_cell.length_a   1.000
_cell.length_b   1.000
_cell.length_c   1.000
_cell.angle_alpha   90.00
_cell.angle_beta   90.00
_cell.angle_gamma   90.00
#
_symmetry.space_group_name_H-M   'P 1'
#
loop_
_entity.id
_entity.type
_entity.pdbx_description
1 polymer ?
#
loop_
_entity_poly.entity_id
_entity_poly.type
_entity_poly.pdbx_seq_one_letter_code
_entity_poly.pdbx_strand_id
1 'polypeptide(L)'
;KKLDVLSNDLVINMLKSSFATCVLVSEEDKHAIIVEPEKRGKYVVCFDPLDGSSNIDCLASIGTIFGIYKKSSTDEPSEKDALQPGRNLIAA
;
A
#
# COMPACT_ATOMS: atom_id res chain seq x y z
N LYS A 1 0.52 -9.34 -15.24
CA LYS A 1 1.65 -8.39 -15.47
C LYS A 1 1.22 -6.99 -15.89
N LYS A 2 0.63 -6.76 -17.07
CA LYS A 2 0.15 -5.39 -17.42
C LYS A 2 -0.94 -4.89 -16.46
N LEU A 3 -1.80 -5.80 -16.02
CA LEU A 3 -2.86 -5.48 -15.07
C LEU A 3 -2.28 -5.21 -13.67
N ASP A 4 -1.25 -5.95 -13.27
CA ASP A 4 -0.51 -5.75 -12.02
C ASP A 4 0.05 -4.31 -11.96
N VAL A 5 0.76 -3.88 -13.01
CA VAL A 5 1.29 -2.51 -13.12
C VAL A 5 0.16 -1.46 -13.06
N LEU A 6 -0.92 -1.67 -13.82
CA LEU A 6 -2.06 -0.74 -13.83
C LEU A 6 -2.74 -0.64 -12.46
N SER A 7 -2.95 -1.77 -11.80
CA SER A 7 -3.57 -1.83 -10.47
C SER A 7 -2.70 -1.14 -9.43
N ASN A 8 -1.38 -1.34 -9.48
CA ASN A 8 -0.43 -0.69 -8.60
C ASN A 8 -0.45 0.84 -8.78
N ASP A 9 -0.35 1.31 -10.03
CA ASP A 9 -0.40 2.73 -10.36
C ASP A 9 -1.71 3.39 -9.87
N LEU A 10 -2.85 2.72 -10.04
CA LEU A 10 -4.14 3.21 -9.56
C LEU A 10 -4.17 3.34 -8.04
N VAL A 11 -3.78 2.30 -7.31
CA VAL A 11 -3.81 2.30 -5.84
C VAL A 11 -2.87 3.37 -5.28
N ILE A 12 -1.65 3.47 -5.79
CA ILE A 12 -0.67 4.48 -5.34
C ILE A 12 -1.21 5.89 -5.57
N ASN A 13 -1.74 6.18 -6.76
CA ASN A 13 -2.25 7.51 -7.09
C ASN A 13 -3.46 7.90 -6.24
N MET A 14 -4.39 6.96 -5.99
CA MET A 14 -5.56 7.18 -5.14
C MET A 14 -5.16 7.38 -3.67
N LEU A 15 -4.21 6.60 -3.15
CA LEU A 15 -3.75 6.74 -1.77
C LEU A 15 -2.96 8.03 -1.57
N LYS A 16 -2.08 8.41 -2.50
CA LYS A 16 -1.37 9.71 -2.44
C LYS A 16 -2.33 10.89 -2.51
N SER A 17 -3.38 10.83 -3.32
CA SER A 17 -4.37 11.91 -3.44
C SER A 17 -5.37 11.97 -2.29
N SER A 18 -5.39 10.98 -1.40
CA SER A 18 -6.27 10.97 -0.22
C SER A 18 -5.83 11.93 0.89
N PHE A 19 -4.60 12.43 0.86
CA PHE A 19 -3.97 13.20 1.94
C PHE A 19 -3.95 12.49 3.32
N ALA A 20 -4.20 11.18 3.35
CA ALA A 20 -4.33 10.40 4.58
C ALA A 20 -3.11 9.51 4.87
N THR A 21 -2.28 9.24 3.87
CA THR A 21 -1.17 8.27 3.95
C THR A 21 0.20 8.94 3.98
N CYS A 22 1.18 8.33 4.65
CA CYS A 22 2.57 8.79 4.68
C CYS A 22 3.57 7.77 4.11
N VAL A 23 3.28 6.48 4.24
CA VAL A 23 4.11 5.38 3.72
C VAL A 23 3.21 4.36 3.05
N LEU A 24 3.59 3.93 1.87
CA LEU A 24 2.89 2.90 1.10
C LEU A 24 3.84 1.72 0.85
N VAL A 25 3.36 0.50 1.02
CA VAL A 25 4.11 -0.72 0.70
C VAL A 25 3.26 -1.55 -0.24
N SER A 26 3.77 -1.81 -1.44
CA SER A 26 3.11 -2.60 -2.48
C SER A 26 3.87 -3.90 -2.70
N GLU A 27 3.17 -4.98 -3.06
CA GLU A 27 3.79 -6.21 -3.55
C GLU A 27 4.63 -5.99 -4.81
N GLU A 28 4.21 -5.04 -5.66
CA GLU A 28 4.86 -4.75 -6.95
C GLU A 28 6.07 -3.79 -6.84
N ASP A 29 6.28 -3.15 -5.68
CA ASP A 29 7.38 -2.21 -5.43
C ASP A 29 8.42 -2.76 -4.46
N LYS A 30 9.69 -2.76 -4.88
CA LYS A 30 10.80 -3.28 -4.07
C LYS A 30 11.04 -2.52 -2.76
N HIS A 31 10.71 -1.24 -2.73
CA HIS A 31 10.96 -0.35 -1.60
C HIS A 31 9.67 0.36 -1.20
N ALA A 32 9.55 0.70 0.09
CA ALA A 32 8.41 1.48 0.54
C ALA A 32 8.40 2.87 -0.12
N ILE A 33 7.23 3.28 -0.58
CA ILE A 33 7.01 4.58 -1.20
C ILE A 33 6.69 5.58 -0.10
N ILE A 34 7.54 6.60 0.02
CA ILE A 34 7.32 7.70 0.96
C ILE A 34 6.50 8.78 0.25
N VAL A 35 5.35 9.14 0.83
CA VAL A 35 4.47 10.18 0.26
C VAL A 35 5.12 11.55 0.42
N GLU A 36 4.94 12.40 -0.58
CA GLU A 36 5.50 13.76 -0.61
C GLU A 36 4.90 14.63 0.51
N PRO A 37 5.68 15.50 1.17
CA PRO A 37 5.23 16.27 2.34
C PRO A 37 3.89 16.98 2.18
N GLU A 38 3.57 17.51 0.99
CA GLU A 38 2.32 18.25 0.74
C GLU A 38 1.08 17.35 0.73
N LYS A 39 1.26 16.03 0.60
CA LYS A 39 0.19 15.01 0.50
C LYS A 39 0.20 14.02 1.66
N ARG A 40 1.04 14.23 2.68
CA ARG A 40 1.17 13.31 3.80
C ARG A 40 -0.02 13.37 4.74
N GLY A 41 -0.50 12.20 5.11
CA GLY A 41 -1.31 12.02 6.31
C GLY A 41 -0.59 11.18 7.37
N LYS A 42 -1.37 10.45 8.17
CA LYS A 42 -0.90 9.74 9.38
C LYS A 42 -0.94 8.22 9.28
N TYR A 43 -1.32 7.69 8.13
CA TYR A 43 -1.52 6.25 7.93
C TYR A 43 -0.42 5.64 7.07
N VAL A 44 -0.07 4.40 7.40
CA VAL A 44 0.78 3.54 6.59
C VAL A 44 -0.13 2.49 5.97
N VAL A 45 -0.01 2.25 4.66
CA VAL A 45 -0.85 1.29 3.95
C VAL A 45 0.04 0.26 3.27
N CYS A 46 -0.14 -1.01 3.64
CA CYS A 46 0.45 -2.14 2.96
C CYS A 46 -0.63 -2.78 2.09
N PHE A 47 -0.34 -3.11 0.83
CA PHE A 47 -1.34 -3.67 -0.07
C PHE A 47 -0.73 -4.61 -1.11
N ASP A 48 -1.56 -5.55 -1.55
CA ASP A 48 -1.38 -6.32 -2.77
C ASP A 48 -2.41 -5.79 -3.77
N PRO A 49 -1.97 -5.04 -4.82
CA PRO A 49 -2.89 -4.41 -5.74
C PRO A 49 -3.66 -5.45 -6.59
N LEU A 50 -3.08 -6.63 -6.81
CA LEU A 50 -3.69 -7.70 -7.61
C LEU A 50 -3.22 -9.10 -7.18
N ASP A 51 -3.86 -9.61 -6.13
CA ASP A 51 -3.64 -10.98 -5.67
C ASP A 51 -4.22 -11.99 -6.67
N GLY A 52 -3.52 -13.11 -6.82
CA GLY A 52 -3.88 -14.16 -7.76
C GLY A 52 -3.65 -13.78 -9.21
N SER A 53 -2.68 -12.91 -9.51
CA SER A 53 -2.37 -12.49 -10.89
C SER A 53 -2.07 -13.65 -11.86
N SER A 54 -1.59 -14.79 -11.35
CA SER A 54 -1.41 -16.04 -12.13
C SER A 54 -2.71 -16.68 -12.61
N ASN A 55 -3.83 -16.37 -11.96
CA ASN A 55 -5.16 -16.90 -12.27
C ASN A 55 -5.91 -16.05 -13.31
N ILE A 56 -5.33 -14.93 -13.77
CA ILE A 56 -5.97 -14.05 -14.76
C ILE A 56 -6.25 -14.81 -16.07
N ASP A 57 -5.31 -15.62 -16.53
CA ASP A 57 -5.40 -16.30 -17.82
C ASP A 57 -6.47 -17.41 -17.84
N CYS A 58 -6.84 -17.95 -16.67
CA CYS A 58 -7.88 -18.97 -16.54
C CYS A 58 -9.23 -18.41 -16.04
N LEU A 59 -9.37 -17.08 -15.95
CA LEU A 59 -10.60 -16.39 -15.50
C LEU A 59 -11.08 -16.86 -14.11
N ALA A 60 -10.17 -17.33 -13.26
CA ALA A 60 -10.47 -17.63 -11.87
C ALA A 60 -10.49 -16.33 -11.03
N SER A 61 -10.93 -16.44 -9.79
CA SER A 61 -11.06 -15.30 -8.89
C SER A 61 -9.69 -14.66 -8.60
N ILE A 62 -9.66 -13.33 -8.65
CA ILE A 62 -8.55 -12.45 -8.30
C ILE A 62 -9.07 -11.37 -7.34
N GLY A 63 -8.18 -10.63 -6.68
CA GLY A 63 -8.60 -9.62 -5.71
C GLY A 63 -7.53 -8.58 -5.39
N THR A 64 -7.82 -7.74 -4.40
CA THR A 64 -6.91 -6.73 -3.86
C THR A 64 -6.91 -6.88 -2.34
N ILE A 65 -5.74 -6.90 -1.74
CA ILE A 65 -5.57 -7.01 -0.28
C ILE A 65 -4.99 -5.70 0.23
N PHE A 66 -5.43 -5.23 1.40
CA PHE A 66 -4.84 -4.07 2.03
C PHE A 66 -4.80 -4.21 3.56
N GLY A 67 -3.93 -3.44 4.19
CA GLY A 67 -3.81 -3.33 5.63
C GLY A 67 -3.38 -1.91 5.97
N ILE A 68 -4.12 -1.29 6.90
CA ILE A 68 -3.90 0.09 7.32
C ILE A 68 -3.36 0.09 8.74
N TYR A 69 -2.22 0.76 8.92
CA TYR A 69 -1.63 1.06 10.21
C TYR A 69 -1.65 2.56 10.47
N LYS A 70 -1.59 2.94 11.74
CA LYS A 70 -1.29 4.31 12.13
C LYS A 70 0.23 4.46 12.28
N LYS A 71 0.81 5.55 11.78
CA LYS A 71 2.22 5.88 12.00
C LYS A 71 2.48 6.01 13.50
N SER A 72 3.46 5.27 14.02
CA SER A 72 3.80 5.22 15.45
C SER A 72 4.98 6.11 15.81
N SER A 73 5.87 6.41 14.86
CA SER A 73 7.03 7.28 15.08
C SER A 73 6.67 8.77 15.02
N THR A 74 7.46 9.62 15.67
CA THR A 74 7.40 11.08 15.50
C THR A 74 8.36 11.60 14.43
N ASP A 75 9.32 10.77 13.98
CA ASP A 75 10.34 11.12 13.00
C ASP A 75 9.78 11.23 11.57
N GLU A 76 10.64 11.56 10.60
CA GLU A 76 10.25 11.52 9.19
C GLU A 76 9.77 10.12 8.77
N PRO A 77 8.70 10.02 7.94
CA PRO A 77 8.19 8.72 7.51
C PRO A 77 9.26 7.91 6.78
N SER A 78 9.38 6.64 7.12
CA SER A 78 10.35 5.72 6.52
C SER A 78 9.76 4.32 6.38
N GLU A 79 10.46 3.45 5.64
CA GLU A 79 10.08 2.03 5.50
C GLU A 79 9.86 1.32 6.85
N LYS A 80 10.57 1.75 7.90
CA LYS A 80 10.43 1.20 9.26
C LYS A 80 9.02 1.38 9.83
N ASP A 81 8.28 2.41 9.42
CA ASP A 81 6.91 2.63 9.89
C ASP A 81 5.92 1.56 9.41
N ALA A 82 6.27 0.81 8.36
CA ALA A 82 5.50 -0.34 7.88
C ALA A 82 5.85 -1.65 8.60
N LEU A 83 7.01 -1.72 9.28
CA LEU A 83 7.48 -2.92 10.00
C LEU A 83 6.82 -3.05 11.38
N GLN A 84 5.50 -3.03 11.40
CA GLN A 84 4.68 -3.19 12.59
C GLN A 84 4.07 -4.60 12.65
N PRO A 85 3.86 -5.16 13.85
CA PRO A 85 3.14 -6.42 13.97
C PRO A 85 1.67 -6.25 13.54
N GLY A 86 1.10 -7.26 12.87
CA GLY A 86 -0.28 -7.21 12.36
C GLY A 86 -1.36 -6.90 13.41
N ARG A 87 -1.09 -7.16 14.69
CA ARG A 87 -1.97 -6.75 15.81
C ARG A 87 -2.18 -5.23 15.92
N ASN A 88 -1.33 -4.43 15.27
CA ASN A 88 -1.40 -2.97 15.23
C ASN A 88 -2.25 -2.45 14.04
N LEU A 89 -2.79 -3.34 13.20
CA LEU A 89 -3.72 -2.95 12.14
C LEU A 89 -4.93 -2.24 12.74
N ILE A 90 -5.32 -1.12 12.12
CA ILE A 90 -6.54 -0.39 12.47
C ILE A 90 -7.69 -0.71 11.50
N ALA A 91 -7.37 -1.23 10.31
CA ALA A 91 -8.30 -1.73 9.30
C ALA A 91 -7.56 -2.67 8.34
N ALA A 92 -8.28 -3.60 7.72
CA ALA A 92 -7.82 -4.53 6.68
C ALA A 92 -9.01 -4.99 5.84
#